data_AF-A0A3G2LJE9-F1
#
_entry.id   AF-A0A3G2LJE9-F1
#
_cell.length_a   1.000
_cell.length_b   1.000
_cell.length_c   1.000
_cell.angle_alpha   90.00
_cell.angle_beta   90.00
_cell.angle_gamma   90.00
#
_symmetry.space_group_name_H-M   'P 1'
#
loop_
_entity.id
_entity.type
_entity.pdbx_description
1 polymer ?
#
loop_
_entity_poly.entity_id
_entity_poly.type
_entity_poly.pdbx_seq_one_letter_code
_entity_poly.pdbx_strand_id
1 'polypeptide(L)' 'FTIADAVYGSTFFVATGFHGLHVIIGTIFLFTCLMRHLTNQFSQNHHFGFEAAAWYWHFVDVVWLFLYISIYWWGS' A
#
# COMPACT_ATOMS: atom_id res chain seq x y z
N PHE A 1 8.83 -20.96 -6.96
CA PHE A 1 7.45 -21.47 -6.91
C PHE A 1 6.54 -20.50 -7.64
N THR A 2 5.42 -20.97 -8.18
CA THR A 2 4.41 -20.19 -8.89
C THR A 2 3.11 -20.12 -8.09
N ILE A 3 2.13 -19.36 -8.56
CA ILE A 3 0.80 -19.29 -7.93
C ILE A 3 0.07 -20.65 -7.92
N ALA A 4 0.39 -21.53 -8.86
CA ALA A 4 -0.19 -22.88 -8.94
C ALA A 4 0.47 -23.89 -7.98
N ASP A 5 1.55 -23.50 -7.31
CA ASP A 5 2.33 -24.40 -6.47
C ASP A 5 1.73 -24.50 -5.07
N ALA A 6 0.80 -25.44 -4.91
CA ALA A 6 0.20 -25.83 -3.63
C ALA A 6 -0.38 -24.63 -2.83
N VAL A 7 -0.61 -24.84 -1.54
CA VAL A 7 -1.19 -23.82 -0.65
C VAL A 7 -0.20 -22.66 -0.42
N TYR A 8 1.09 -22.94 -0.33
CA TYR A 8 2.10 -21.90 -0.08
C TYR A 8 2.17 -20.89 -1.23
N GLY A 9 2.29 -21.35 -2.48
CA GLY A 9 2.35 -20.46 -3.63
C GLY A 9 1.08 -19.63 -3.79
N SER A 10 -0.09 -20.27 -3.71
CA SER A 10 -1.37 -19.56 -3.83
C SER A 10 -1.58 -18.50 -2.73
N THR A 11 -1.34 -18.83 -1.47
CA THR A 11 -1.47 -17.86 -0.35
C THR A 11 -0.45 -16.72 -0.44
N PHE A 12 0.80 -17.03 -0.78
CA PHE A 12 1.86 -16.04 -0.97
C PHE A 12 1.49 -15.01 -2.04
N PHE A 13 1.17 -15.47 -3.25
CA PHE A 13 0.94 -14.57 -4.39
C PHE A 13 -0.36 -13.76 -4.26
N VAL A 14 -1.42 -14.34 -3.67
CA VAL A 14 -2.66 -13.59 -3.44
C VAL A 14 -2.45 -12.53 -2.36
N ALA A 15 -1.85 -12.87 -1.22
CA ALA A 15 -1.64 -11.91 -0.12
C ALA A 15 -0.70 -10.76 -0.52
N THR A 16 0.46 -11.09 -1.07
CA THR A 16 1.46 -10.10 -1.49
C THR A 16 1.02 -9.32 -2.73
N GLY A 17 0.35 -9.97 -3.68
CA GLY A 17 -0.19 -9.33 -4.88
C GLY A 17 -1.32 -8.35 -4.57
N PHE A 18 -2.25 -8.71 -3.69
CA PHE A 18 -3.32 -7.81 -3.24
C PHE A 18 -2.77 -6.60 -2.47
N HIS A 19 -1.76 -6.83 -1.62
CA HIS A 19 -1.04 -5.74 -0.99
C HIS A 19 -0.33 -4.84 -2.01
N GLY A 20 0.34 -5.41 -3.01
CA GLY A 20 0.96 -4.65 -4.11
C GLY A 20 -0.04 -3.78 -4.88
N LEU A 21 -1.27 -4.27 -5.08
CA LEU A 21 -2.36 -3.46 -5.64
C LEU A 21 -2.70 -2.25 -4.75
N HIS A 22 -2.72 -2.41 -3.42
CA HIS A 22 -2.94 -1.29 -2.50
C HIS A 22 -1.80 -0.28 -2.54
N VAL A 23 -0.54 -0.74 -2.67
CA VAL A 23 0.62 0.14 -2.87
C VAL A 23 0.44 0.99 -4.12
N ILE A 24 0.00 0.40 -5.24
CA ILE A 24 -0.27 1.14 -6.49
C ILE A 24 -1.35 2.20 -6.28
N ILE A 25 -2.48 1.83 -5.65
CA ILE A 25 -3.57 2.77 -5.34
C ILE A 25 -3.07 3.92 -4.46
N GLY A 26 -2.33 3.62 -3.40
CA GLY A 26 -1.76 4.63 -2.50
C GLY A 26 -0.79 5.57 -3.22
N THR A 27 0.00 5.02 -4.15
CA THR A 27 0.98 5.80 -4.92
C THR A 27 0.27 6.77 -5.86
N ILE A 28 -0.78 6.32 -6.55
CA ILE A 28 -1.62 7.17 -7.41
C ILE A 28 -2.33 8.25 -6.58
N PHE A 29 -2.78 7.91 -5.36
CA PHE A 29 -3.46 8.84 -4.49
C PHE A 29 -2.51 9.95 -4.00
N LEU A 30 -1.30 9.59 -3.55
CA LEU A 30 -0.25 10.55 -3.19
C LEU A 30 0.21 11.38 -4.39
N PHE A 31 0.36 10.78 -5.56
CA PHE A 31 0.68 11.50 -6.79
C PHE A 31 -0.40 12.53 -7.14
N THR A 32 -1.67 12.18 -7.00
CA THR A 32 -2.78 13.11 -7.17
C THR A 32 -2.70 14.26 -6.17
N CYS A 33 -2.37 13.98 -4.91
CA CYS A 33 -2.14 15.02 -3.90
C CYS A 33 -0.94 15.91 -4.24
N LEU A 34 0.14 15.35 -4.78
CA LEU A 34 1.29 16.13 -5.26
C LEU A 34 0.86 17.09 -6.38
N MET A 35 0.13 16.62 -7.38
CA MET A 35 -0.37 17.48 -8.47
C MET A 35 -1.30 18.59 -7.96
N ARG A 36 -2.16 18.29 -6.97
CA ARG A 36 -3.01 19.28 -6.29
C ARG A 36 -2.22 20.29 -5.47
N HIS A 37 -1.12 19.85 -4.85
CA HIS A 37 -0.22 20.74 -4.11
C HIS A 37 0.52 21.70 -5.05
N LEU A 38 1.04 21.19 -6.18
CA LEU A 38 1.69 22.01 -7.21
C LEU A 38 0.75 23.05 -7.85
N THR A 39 -0.56 22.78 -7.84
CA THR A 39 -1.60 23.72 -8.28
C THR A 39 -2.16 24.58 -7.14
N ASN A 40 -1.50 24.61 -5.97
CA ASN A 40 -1.84 25.41 -4.80
C ASN A 40 -3.27 25.20 -4.26
N GLN A 41 -3.81 23.98 -4.39
CA GLN A 41 -5.17 23.66 -3.92
C GLN A 41 -5.28 23.35 -2.42
N PHE A 42 -4.16 23.35 -1.70
CA PHE A 42 -4.13 23.06 -0.27
C PHE A 42 -3.73 24.30 0.53
N SER A 43 -4.32 24.43 1.72
CA SER A 43 -3.89 25.39 2.74
C SER A 43 -3.55 24.65 4.03
N GLN A 44 -2.85 25.31 4.95
CA GLN A 44 -2.47 24.72 6.24
C GLN A 44 -3.65 24.23 7.07
N ASN A 45 -4.86 24.75 6.86
CA ASN A 45 -6.06 24.33 7.59
C ASN A 45 -7.01 23.48 6.73
N HIS A 46 -6.76 23.36 5.42
CA HIS A 46 -7.66 22.69 4.49
C HIS A 46 -6.86 21.83 3.49
N HIS A 47 -6.53 20.62 3.94
CA HIS A 47 -5.75 19.63 3.17
C HIS A 47 -6.15 18.18 3.47
N PHE A 48 -7.43 17.94 3.79
CA PHE A 48 -7.94 16.61 4.16
C PHE A 48 -7.64 15.52 3.11
N GLY A 49 -7.63 15.88 1.82
CA GLY A 49 -7.27 14.92 0.77
C GLY A 49 -5.85 14.36 0.91
N PHE A 50 -4.90 15.19 1.36
CA PHE A 50 -3.54 14.75 1.67
C PHE A 50 -3.49 13.95 2.98
N GLU A 51 -4.23 14.36 4.01
CA GLU A 51 -4.32 13.63 5.28
C GLU A 51 -4.86 12.20 5.08
N ALA A 52 -5.94 12.06 4.30
CA ALA A 52 -6.50 10.76 3.95
C ALA A 52 -5.51 9.89 3.14
N ALA A 53 -4.77 10.50 2.20
CA ALA A 53 -3.73 9.78 1.45
C ALA A 53 -2.58 9.33 2.36
N ALA A 54 -2.17 10.15 3.33
CA ALA A 54 -1.14 9.81 4.31
C ALA A 54 -1.59 8.66 5.24
N TRP A 55 -2.82 8.70 5.74
CA TRP A 55 -3.38 7.59 6.53
C TRP A 55 -3.48 6.30 5.73
N TYR A 56 -3.92 6.38 4.47
CA TYR A 56 -3.95 5.22 3.58
C TYR A 56 -2.54 4.66 3.36
N TRP A 57 -1.54 5.53 3.18
CA TRP A 57 -0.16 5.10 3.00
C TRP A 57 0.40 4.38 4.23
N HIS A 58 0.18 4.92 5.43
CA HIS A 58 0.60 4.24 6.67
C HIS A 58 -0.14 2.91 6.90
N PHE A 59 -1.41 2.81 6.52
CA PHE A 59 -2.12 1.53 6.52
C PHE A 59 -1.39 0.49 5.63
N VAL A 60 -1.01 0.89 4.41
CA VAL A 60 -0.27 0.02 3.49
C VAL A 60 1.06 -0.41 4.12
N ASP A 61 1.83 0.52 4.69
CA ASP A 61 3.12 0.22 5.34
C ASP A 61 2.96 -0.81 6.48
N VAL A 62 1.96 -0.64 7.35
CA VAL A 62 1.72 -1.55 8.48
C VAL A 62 1.36 -2.95 7.97
N VAL A 63 0.49 -3.07 6.96
CA VAL A 63 0.16 -4.37 6.35
C VAL A 63 1.42 -5.05 5.79
N TRP A 64 2.34 -4.29 5.19
CA TRP A 64 3.58 -4.85 4.70
C TRP A 64 4.46 -5.44 5.81
N LEU A 65 4.59 -4.75 6.94
CA LEU A 65 5.34 -5.26 8.09
C LEU A 65 4.81 -6.62 8.57
N PHE A 66 3.49 -6.77 8.62
CA PHE A 66 2.86 -8.05 8.97
C PHE A 66 3.14 -9.14 7.93
N LEU A 67 3.02 -8.82 6.63
CA LEU A 67 3.32 -9.78 5.57
C LEU A 67 4.79 -10.20 5.57
N TYR A 68 5.71 -9.26 5.79
CA TYR A 68 7.14 -9.53 5.86
C TYR A 68 7.47 -10.49 7.00
N ILE A 69 7.03 -10.18 8.22
CA ILE A 69 7.31 -11.02 9.40
C ILE A 69 6.67 -12.41 9.25
N SER A 70 5.42 -12.48 8.79
CA SER A 70 4.67 -13.74 8.78
C SER A 70 5.08 -14.67 7.63
N ILE A 71 5.22 -14.13 6.40
CA ILE A 71 5.43 -14.93 5.20
C ILE A 71 6.92 -15.06 4.88
N TYR A 72 7.65 -13.93 4.86
CA TYR A 72 9.05 -13.88 4.43
C TYR A 72 10.06 -14.22 5.52
N TRP A 73 9.66 -14.19 6.80
CA TRP A 73 10.56 -14.56 7.89
C TRP A 73 10.10 -15.82 8.61
N TRP A 74 8.89 -15.86 9.15
CA TRP A 74 8.42 -17.02 9.92
C TRP A 74 8.03 -18.21 9.04
N GLY A 75 7.40 -17.96 7.90
CA GLY A 75 6.92 -19.00 6.97
C GLY A 75 7.97 -19.50 5.96
N SER A 76 9.24 -19.10 6.12
CA SER A 76 10.36 -19.42 5.23
C SER A 76 11.24 -20.54 5.77
#